data_AF-X1NK02-F1
#
_entry.id   AF-X1NK02-F1
#
_cell.length_a   1.000
_cell.length_b   1.000
_cell.length_c   1.000
_cell.angle_alpha   90.00
_cell.angle_beta   90.00
_cell.angle_gamma   90.00
#
_symmetry.space_group_name_H-M   'P 1'
#
loop_
_entity.id
_entity.type
_entity.pdbx_description
1 polymer ?
#
loop_
_entity_poly.entity_id
_entity_poly.type
_entity_poly.pdbx_seq_one_letter_code
_entity_poly.pdbx_strand_id
1 'polypeptide(L)'
;KAMKIDAYLVKKGSISKHLDDLDLEAIAYEIDSIATYETFADLLDVLQEIIEGTGFIRVGELDALDIYEIARIIEDENYVRYCGGDVKVGIGYELLDPLGEPNDLLGTVSFNYAFTTTPQAQFLVQGALSTLSGSYDILRTHELEITLGYNYLIAKRVTLFSSYSFSRQMWDGTPTDIHSLSLDLVLIPVEYARVTLGIQFRHEPYFLEWSQDIELLISMDLL
;
A
#
# COMPACT_ATOMS: atom_id res chain seq x y z
N LYS A 1 5.44 -3.75 -11.21
CA LYS A 1 6.07 -3.40 -12.51
C LYS A 1 5.96 -4.55 -13.51
N ALA A 2 6.29 -5.79 -13.13
CA ALA A 2 6.09 -7.01 -13.93
C ALA A 2 4.72 -7.10 -14.65
N MET A 3 3.60 -6.95 -13.92
CA MET A 3 2.26 -6.99 -14.53
C MET A 3 2.01 -5.92 -15.62
N LYS A 4 2.66 -4.74 -15.52
CA LYS A 4 2.54 -3.69 -16.56
C LYS A 4 3.30 -4.09 -17.81
N ILE A 5 4.47 -4.71 -17.65
CA ILE A 5 5.30 -5.23 -18.74
C ILE A 5 4.50 -6.30 -19.49
N ASP A 6 3.98 -7.30 -18.78
CA ASP A 6 3.14 -8.35 -19.35
C ASP A 6 1.92 -7.78 -20.10
N ALA A 7 1.14 -6.91 -19.46
CA ALA A 7 -0.02 -6.29 -20.09
C ALA A 7 0.34 -5.47 -21.34
N TYR A 8 1.50 -4.81 -21.36
CA TYR A 8 2.01 -4.11 -22.54
C TYR A 8 2.35 -5.09 -23.66
N LEU A 9 3.13 -6.13 -23.39
CA LEU A 9 3.59 -7.10 -24.38
C LEU A 9 2.44 -7.86 -25.02
N VAL A 10 1.45 -8.30 -24.23
CA VAL A 10 0.23 -8.93 -24.76
C VAL A 10 -0.56 -7.95 -25.63
N LYS A 11 -0.77 -6.72 -25.16
CA LYS A 11 -1.53 -5.70 -25.89
C LYS A 11 -0.88 -5.33 -27.23
N LYS A 12 0.46 -5.32 -27.26
CA LYS A 12 1.25 -5.05 -28.46
C LYS A 12 1.27 -6.24 -29.42
N GLY A 13 1.04 -7.44 -28.90
CA GLY A 13 1.11 -8.70 -29.65
C GLY A 13 2.52 -9.29 -29.72
N SER A 14 3.44 -8.79 -28.90
CA SER A 14 4.83 -9.28 -28.81
C SER A 14 4.89 -10.67 -28.17
N ILE A 15 4.01 -10.94 -27.21
CA ILE A 15 3.79 -12.29 -26.67
C ILE A 15 2.36 -12.75 -26.95
N SER A 16 2.19 -14.05 -27.17
CA SER A 16 0.93 -14.65 -27.61
C SER A 16 -0.12 -14.81 -26.50
N LYS A 17 0.29 -14.83 -25.23
CA LYS A 17 -0.58 -14.87 -24.05
C LYS A 17 0.12 -14.23 -22.84
N HIS A 18 -0.66 -13.98 -21.79
CA HIS A 18 -0.14 -13.50 -20.50
C HIS A 18 0.89 -14.47 -19.91
N LEU A 19 1.93 -13.89 -19.30
CA LEU A 19 2.93 -14.59 -18.50
C LEU A 19 2.26 -15.31 -17.32
N ASP A 20 2.77 -16.49 -16.97
CA ASP A 20 2.25 -17.23 -15.81
C ASP A 20 2.80 -16.63 -14.50
N ASP A 21 2.17 -16.90 -13.36
CA ASP A 21 2.49 -16.24 -12.08
C ASP A 21 3.98 -16.39 -11.67
N LEU A 22 4.58 -17.55 -11.95
CA LEU A 22 6.00 -17.80 -11.67
C LEU A 22 6.94 -16.90 -12.48
N ASP A 23 6.61 -16.64 -13.75
CA ASP A 23 7.41 -15.77 -14.61
C ASP A 23 7.26 -14.30 -14.18
N LEU A 24 6.03 -13.91 -13.78
CA LEU A 24 5.75 -12.58 -13.24
C LEU A 24 6.49 -12.34 -11.92
N GLU A 25 6.55 -13.34 -11.03
CA GLU A 25 7.32 -13.28 -9.79
C GLU A 25 8.82 -13.19 -10.06
N ALA A 26 9.36 -13.96 -11.01
CA ALA A 26 10.76 -13.87 -11.41
C ALA A 26 11.12 -12.47 -11.94
N ILE A 27 10.32 -11.92 -12.86
CA ILE A 27 10.49 -10.55 -13.35
C ILE A 27 10.42 -9.53 -12.21
N ALA A 28 9.48 -9.70 -11.28
CA ALA A 28 9.34 -8.78 -10.14
C ALA A 28 10.57 -8.82 -9.22
N TYR A 29 11.11 -10.01 -8.95
CA TYR A 29 12.29 -10.22 -8.14
C TYR A 29 13.53 -9.55 -8.74
N GLU A 30 13.74 -9.70 -10.05
CA GLU A 30 14.88 -9.08 -10.72
C GLU A 30 14.77 -7.55 -10.75
N ILE A 31 13.56 -7.01 -10.94
CA ILE A 31 13.32 -5.57 -10.86
C ILE A 31 13.59 -5.02 -9.44
N ASP A 32 13.21 -5.75 -8.39
CA ASP A 32 13.47 -5.35 -7.00
C ASP A 32 14.99 -5.39 -6.68
N SER A 33 15.70 -6.29 -7.35
CA SER A 33 17.14 -6.47 -7.24
C SER A 33 17.96 -5.52 -8.14
N ILE A 34 17.37 -4.45 -8.68
CA ILE A 34 18.06 -3.52 -9.62
C ILE A 34 19.41 -3.01 -9.10
N ALA A 35 19.54 -2.81 -7.78
CA ALA A 35 20.77 -2.33 -7.15
C ALA A 35 21.92 -3.36 -7.15
N THR A 36 21.65 -4.64 -7.44
CA THR A 36 22.67 -5.70 -7.51
C THR A 36 23.31 -5.83 -8.89
N TYR A 37 22.74 -5.19 -9.92
CA TYR A 37 23.24 -5.21 -11.29
C TYR A 37 24.29 -4.11 -11.51
N GLU A 38 25.32 -4.39 -12.32
CA GLU A 38 26.38 -3.41 -12.65
C GLU A 38 25.83 -2.30 -13.53
N THR A 39 24.98 -2.65 -14.50
CA THR A 39 24.29 -1.70 -15.37
C THR A 39 22.80 -2.03 -15.51
N PHE A 40 22.01 -1.03 -15.88
CA PHE A 40 20.58 -1.23 -16.18
C PHE A 40 20.36 -2.12 -17.40
N ALA A 41 21.31 -2.13 -18.36
CA ALA A 41 21.25 -3.02 -19.51
C ALA A 41 21.36 -4.50 -19.07
N ASP A 42 22.20 -4.82 -18.08
CA ASP A 42 22.34 -6.19 -17.56
C ASP A 42 21.02 -6.68 -16.96
N LEU A 43 20.26 -5.81 -16.28
CA LEU A 43 18.92 -6.15 -15.80
C LEU A 43 17.97 -6.42 -16.97
N LEU A 44 17.98 -5.56 -18.00
CA LEU A 44 17.09 -5.72 -19.16
C LEU A 44 17.38 -7.01 -19.92
N ASP A 45 18.65 -7.41 -20.03
CA ASP A 45 19.07 -8.68 -20.64
C ASP A 45 18.50 -9.87 -19.86
N VAL A 46 18.59 -9.87 -18.52
CA VAL A 46 17.98 -10.92 -17.68
C VAL A 46 16.46 -10.96 -17.83
N LEU A 47 15.80 -9.79 -17.85
CA LEU A 47 14.35 -9.73 -18.06
C LEU A 47 13.95 -10.27 -19.44
N GLN A 48 14.73 -9.96 -20.48
CA GLN A 48 14.53 -10.52 -21.82
C GLN A 48 14.66 -12.04 -21.80
N GLU A 49 15.69 -12.60 -21.14
CA GLU A 49 15.88 -14.04 -21.03
C GLU A 49 14.70 -14.73 -20.34
N ILE A 50 14.16 -14.14 -19.26
CA ILE A 50 12.96 -14.67 -18.58
C ILE A 50 11.75 -14.67 -19.51
N ILE A 51 11.50 -13.54 -20.19
CA ILE A 51 10.33 -13.38 -21.08
C ILE A 51 10.42 -14.34 -22.27
N GLU A 52 11.58 -14.42 -22.92
CA GLU A 52 11.79 -15.32 -24.06
C GLU A 52 11.82 -16.80 -23.64
N GLY A 53 12.27 -17.08 -22.42
CA GLY A 53 12.26 -18.41 -21.82
C GLY A 53 10.86 -19.01 -21.61
N THR A 54 9.81 -18.18 -21.57
CA THR A 54 8.41 -18.63 -21.42
C THR A 54 7.87 -19.41 -22.62
N GLY A 55 8.49 -19.24 -23.79
CA GLY A 55 8.05 -19.84 -25.05
C GLY A 55 6.80 -19.18 -25.66
N PHE A 56 6.34 -18.04 -25.14
CA PHE A 56 5.23 -17.26 -25.74
C PHE A 56 5.68 -16.34 -26.85
N ILE A 57 7.00 -16.21 -27.01
CA ILE A 57 7.77 -15.54 -28.06
C ILE A 57 9.01 -16.41 -28.34
N ARG A 58 9.59 -16.32 -29.54
CA ARG A 58 10.86 -17.02 -29.80
C ARG A 58 12.03 -16.21 -29.25
N VAL A 59 13.10 -16.93 -28.93
CA VAL A 59 14.37 -16.34 -28.50
C VAL A 59 14.87 -15.36 -29.58
N GLY A 60 15.19 -14.13 -29.15
CA GLY A 60 15.64 -13.03 -30.00
C GLY A 60 14.55 -12.33 -30.82
N GLU A 61 13.26 -12.64 -30.60
CA GLU A 61 12.15 -11.94 -31.26
C GLU A 61 11.58 -10.77 -30.44
N LEU A 62 12.02 -10.58 -29.18
CA LEU A 62 11.64 -9.40 -28.42
C LEU A 62 12.32 -8.17 -29.06
N ASP A 63 11.52 -7.25 -29.60
CA ASP A 63 12.06 -6.16 -30.41
C ASP A 63 12.65 -5.01 -29.55
N ALA A 64 13.45 -4.15 -30.18
CA ALA A 64 14.09 -3.04 -29.48
C ALA A 64 13.08 -2.02 -28.91
N LEU A 65 11.87 -1.93 -29.48
CA LEU A 65 10.83 -1.04 -28.98
C LEU A 65 10.21 -1.60 -27.70
N ASP A 66 10.05 -2.91 -27.61
CA ASP A 66 9.57 -3.61 -26.42
C ASP A 66 10.57 -3.49 -25.27
N ILE A 67 11.86 -3.73 -25.53
CA ILE A 67 12.92 -3.52 -24.54
C ILE A 67 12.93 -2.06 -24.05
N TYR A 68 12.80 -1.09 -24.96
CA TYR A 68 12.71 0.33 -24.59
C TYR A 68 11.48 0.63 -23.72
N GLU A 69 10.33 0.02 -24.01
CA GLU A 69 9.12 0.24 -23.21
C GLU A 69 9.22 -0.43 -21.84
N ILE A 70 9.83 -1.62 -21.75
CA ILE A 70 10.13 -2.29 -20.49
C ILE A 70 11.02 -1.41 -19.63
N ALA A 71 12.11 -0.88 -20.19
CA ALA A 71 12.99 0.08 -19.55
C ALA A 71 12.21 1.26 -18.97
N ARG A 72 11.36 1.89 -19.80
CA ARG A 72 10.52 3.01 -19.36
C ARG A 72 9.57 2.64 -18.22
N ILE A 73 8.96 1.45 -18.25
CA ILE A 73 8.07 0.98 -17.18
C ILE A 73 8.84 0.77 -15.87
N ILE A 74 10.10 0.35 -15.94
CA ILE A 74 10.94 0.13 -14.76
C ILE A 74 11.43 1.46 -14.18
N GLU A 75 11.81 2.42 -15.03
CA GLU A 75 12.24 3.75 -14.60
C GLU A 75 11.08 4.65 -14.15
N ASP A 76 9.82 4.28 -14.43
CA ASP A 76 8.65 5.03 -13.99
C ASP A 76 8.48 5.00 -12.46
N GLU A 77 9.04 6.01 -11.81
CA GLU A 77 8.89 6.26 -10.37
C GLU A 77 7.50 6.83 -10.00
N ASN A 78 6.70 7.25 -10.98
CA ASN A 78 5.36 7.80 -10.70
C ASN A 78 4.37 6.71 -10.24
N TYR A 79 4.76 5.43 -10.30
CA TYR A 79 3.94 4.29 -9.90
C TYR A 79 4.64 3.39 -8.88
N VAL A 80 4.87 3.92 -7.68
CA VAL A 80 5.22 3.08 -6.53
C VAL A 80 3.94 2.42 -5.99
N ARG A 81 3.84 1.10 -6.14
CA ARG A 81 2.82 0.27 -5.52
C ARG A 81 3.49 -0.68 -4.55
N TYR A 82 3.28 -0.48 -3.26
CA TYR A 82 3.60 -1.44 -2.21
C TYR A 82 2.92 -2.79 -2.45
N CYS A 83 3.68 -3.87 -2.28
CA CYS A 83 3.21 -5.25 -2.29
C CYS A 83 3.86 -5.98 -1.10
N GLY A 84 3.12 -6.86 -0.44
CA GLY A 84 3.60 -7.60 0.73
C GLY A 84 3.29 -6.88 2.04
N GLY A 85 3.90 -7.34 3.13
CA GLY A 85 3.59 -6.84 4.46
C GLY A 85 4.57 -7.26 5.54
N ASP A 86 4.34 -6.73 6.73
CA ASP A 86 5.11 -7.03 7.93
C ASP A 86 4.19 -7.26 9.12
N VAL A 87 4.66 -8.06 10.07
CA VAL A 87 4.06 -8.26 11.38
C VAL A 87 5.12 -7.96 12.44
N LYS A 88 4.76 -7.14 13.42
CA LYS A 88 5.63 -6.73 14.53
C LYS A 88 4.96 -7.10 15.84
N VAL A 89 5.76 -7.63 16.77
CA VAL A 89 5.31 -7.99 18.11
C VAL A 89 6.28 -7.38 19.12
N GLY A 90 5.74 -6.76 20.17
CA GLY A 90 6.49 -6.10 21.21
C GLY A 90 5.96 -6.42 22.60
N ILE A 91 6.85 -6.41 23.59
CA ILE A 91 6.52 -6.52 25.01
C ILE A 91 7.27 -5.39 25.73
N GLY A 92 6.55 -4.57 26.48
CA GLY A 92 7.07 -3.54 27.36
C GLY A 92 6.73 -3.85 28.81
N TYR A 93 7.52 -3.32 29.74
CA TYR A 93 7.27 -3.45 31.17
C TYR A 93 7.38 -2.08 31.82
N GLU A 94 6.50 -1.82 32.78
CA GLU A 94 6.53 -0.59 33.54
C GLU A 94 7.70 -0.59 34.54
N LEU A 95 8.48 0.50 34.50
CA LEU A 95 9.67 0.69 35.33
C LEU A 95 9.41 1.55 36.56
N LEU A 96 8.45 2.47 36.48
CA LEU A 96 8.15 3.45 37.51
C LEU A 96 6.65 3.59 37.61
N ASP A 97 6.08 3.08 38.71
CA ASP A 97 4.70 3.32 39.06
C ASP A 97 4.62 4.38 40.18
N PRO A 98 4.19 5.62 39.88
CA PRO A 98 4.02 6.68 40.86
C PRO A 98 2.79 6.50 41.77
N LEU A 99 1.87 5.60 41.44
CA LEU A 99 0.64 5.31 42.19
C LEU A 99 0.78 4.09 43.13
N GLY A 100 1.82 3.28 42.95
CA GLY A 100 2.20 2.20 43.88
C GLY A 100 1.38 0.91 43.74
N GLU A 101 0.77 0.72 42.58
CA GLU A 101 0.14 -0.51 42.12
C GLU A 101 1.19 -1.52 41.59
N PRO A 102 0.80 -2.77 41.25
CA PRO A 102 1.70 -3.71 40.58
C PRO A 102 2.08 -3.21 39.20
N ASN A 103 3.38 -3.23 38.87
CA ASN A 103 3.87 -2.82 37.55
C ASN A 103 3.13 -3.52 36.40
N ASP A 104 2.69 -2.72 35.43
CA ASP A 104 1.96 -3.20 34.27
C ASP A 104 2.90 -3.78 33.19
N LEU A 105 2.40 -4.79 32.46
CA LEU A 105 3.03 -5.30 31.24
C LEU A 105 2.25 -4.83 30.01
N LEU A 106 2.95 -4.25 29.05
CA LEU A 106 2.41 -3.80 27.77
C LEU A 106 2.70 -4.85 26.70
N GLY A 107 1.67 -5.41 26.08
CA GLY A 107 1.79 -6.23 24.87
C GLY A 107 1.41 -5.43 23.64
N THR A 108 2.16 -5.55 22.55
CA THR A 108 1.80 -4.93 21.27
C THR A 108 1.92 -5.91 20.12
N VAL A 109 0.95 -5.87 19.20
CA VAL A 109 0.98 -6.56 17.91
C VAL A 109 0.56 -5.57 16.85
N SER A 110 1.34 -5.41 15.80
CA SER A 110 0.94 -4.62 14.63
C SER A 110 1.23 -5.35 13.34
N PHE A 111 0.45 -5.04 12.31
CA PHE A 111 0.63 -5.59 10.99
C PHE A 111 0.35 -4.54 9.93
N ASN A 112 1.07 -4.61 8.82
CA ASN A 112 0.79 -3.85 7.62
C ASN A 112 0.82 -4.81 6.45
N TYR A 113 -0.13 -4.67 5.53
CA TYR A 113 -0.17 -5.48 4.33
C TYR A 113 -0.73 -4.67 3.16
N ALA A 114 0.00 -4.65 2.07
CA ALA A 114 -0.41 -4.03 0.83
C ALA A 114 -0.53 -5.09 -0.27
N PHE A 115 -1.62 -5.04 -1.02
CA PHE A 115 -1.79 -5.88 -2.19
C PHE A 115 -2.45 -5.09 -3.33
N THR A 116 -2.22 -5.56 -4.54
CA THR A 116 -2.72 -4.96 -5.77
C THR A 116 -3.42 -6.01 -6.60
N THR A 117 -4.61 -5.70 -7.11
CA THR A 117 -5.32 -6.59 -8.05
C THR A 117 -5.07 -6.19 -9.50
N THR A 118 -4.73 -4.91 -9.73
CA THR A 118 -4.38 -4.33 -11.03
C THR A 118 -3.37 -3.21 -10.82
N PRO A 119 -2.52 -2.85 -11.81
CA PRO A 119 -1.59 -1.73 -11.67
C PRO A 119 -2.21 -0.39 -11.24
N GLN A 120 -3.52 -0.21 -11.50
CA GLN A 120 -4.28 0.97 -11.16
C GLN A 120 -4.80 0.96 -9.72
N ALA A 121 -5.02 -0.22 -9.12
CA ALA A 121 -5.68 -0.40 -7.84
C ALA A 121 -4.73 -0.94 -6.77
N GLN A 122 -4.79 -0.38 -5.57
CA GLN A 122 -4.06 -0.88 -4.40
C GLN A 122 -4.93 -0.86 -3.17
N PHE A 123 -4.86 -1.95 -2.42
CA PHE A 123 -5.42 -2.08 -1.08
C PHE A 123 -4.29 -2.05 -0.06
N LEU A 124 -4.51 -1.31 1.01
CA LEU A 124 -3.62 -1.26 2.17
C LEU A 124 -4.45 -1.64 3.40
N VAL A 125 -3.93 -2.56 4.19
CA VAL A 125 -4.52 -2.97 5.46
C VAL A 125 -3.47 -2.77 6.52
N GLN A 126 -3.80 -2.02 7.56
CA GLN A 126 -2.94 -1.79 8.71
C GLN A 126 -3.74 -2.07 9.96
N GLY A 127 -3.08 -2.59 10.97
CA GLY A 127 -3.70 -2.70 12.28
C GLY A 127 -2.69 -2.80 13.40
N ALA A 128 -3.12 -2.37 14.57
CA ALA A 128 -2.35 -2.43 15.80
C ALA A 128 -3.27 -2.79 16.97
N LEU A 129 -2.77 -3.62 17.86
CA LEU A 129 -3.40 -3.98 19.12
C LEU A 129 -2.37 -3.76 20.23
N SER A 130 -2.73 -2.94 21.20
CA SER A 130 -1.94 -2.67 22.41
C SER A 130 -2.75 -3.09 23.63
N THR A 131 -2.13 -3.81 24.56
CA THR A 131 -2.81 -4.35 25.74
C THR A 131 -2.04 -3.97 26.99
N LEU A 132 -2.69 -3.30 27.93
CA LEU A 132 -2.12 -3.01 29.26
C LEU A 132 -2.60 -4.08 30.23
N SER A 133 -1.66 -4.91 30.69
CA SER A 133 -1.93 -6.00 31.62
C SER A 133 -1.42 -5.65 33.02
N GLY A 134 -2.22 -4.87 33.74
CA GLY A 134 -2.12 -4.69 35.19
C GLY A 134 -2.96 -5.69 35.99
N SER A 135 -3.92 -6.33 35.32
CA SER A 135 -4.65 -7.49 35.83
C SER A 135 -4.96 -8.42 34.65
N TYR A 136 -5.13 -9.71 34.91
CA TYR A 136 -5.14 -10.84 33.96
C TYR A 136 -6.20 -10.81 32.83
N ASP A 137 -6.82 -9.68 32.51
CA ASP A 137 -7.94 -9.59 31.58
C ASP A 137 -7.66 -8.64 30.40
N ILE A 138 -6.96 -9.18 29.39
CA ILE A 138 -6.71 -8.55 28.09
C ILE A 138 -8.03 -8.09 27.41
N LEU A 139 -9.16 -8.71 27.80
CA LEU A 139 -10.49 -8.36 27.28
C LEU A 139 -11.07 -7.09 27.92
N ARG A 140 -10.46 -6.55 28.98
CA ARG A 140 -10.96 -5.35 29.68
C ARG A 140 -10.21 -4.07 29.35
N THR A 141 -8.91 -4.16 29.09
CA THR A 141 -8.06 -3.00 28.82
C THR A 141 -7.19 -3.20 27.59
N HIS A 142 -7.65 -2.66 26.46
CA HIS A 142 -6.90 -2.71 25.20
C HIS A 142 -7.22 -1.52 24.30
N GLU A 143 -6.29 -1.25 23.38
CA GLU A 143 -6.45 -0.32 22.29
C GLU A 143 -6.27 -1.07 20.97
N LEU A 144 -7.24 -0.94 20.07
CA LEU A 144 -7.26 -1.57 18.76
C LEU A 144 -7.41 -0.49 17.70
N GLU A 145 -6.53 -0.49 16.71
CA GLU A 145 -6.62 0.35 15.52
C GLU A 145 -6.59 -0.53 14.27
N ILE A 146 -7.48 -0.25 13.32
CA ILE A 146 -7.52 -0.89 12.01
C ILE A 146 -7.75 0.18 10.96
N THR A 147 -6.90 0.22 9.94
CA THR A 147 -7.03 1.13 8.80
C THR A 147 -7.06 0.32 7.51
N LEU A 148 -8.08 0.57 6.69
CA LEU A 148 -8.24 0.04 5.35
C LEU A 148 -8.11 1.19 4.36
N GLY A 149 -7.14 1.12 3.46
CA GLY A 149 -6.93 2.08 2.38
C GLY A 149 -7.21 1.45 1.02
N TYR A 150 -7.79 2.23 0.12
CA TYR A 150 -7.98 1.88 -1.28
C TYR A 150 -7.57 3.05 -2.18
N ASN A 151 -6.58 2.82 -3.03
CA ASN A 151 -6.07 3.81 -3.97
C ASN A 151 -6.35 3.33 -5.39
N TYR A 152 -7.06 4.15 -6.16
CA TYR A 152 -7.42 3.83 -7.54
C TYR A 152 -7.04 4.96 -8.49
N LEU A 153 -6.19 4.65 -9.46
CA LEU A 153 -5.83 5.57 -10.52
C LEU A 153 -6.90 5.53 -11.64
N ILE A 154 -7.75 6.56 -11.67
CA ILE A 154 -8.82 6.70 -12.67
C ILE A 154 -8.23 7.08 -14.03
N ALA A 155 -7.28 8.02 -14.03
CA ALA A 155 -6.57 8.50 -15.22
C ALA A 155 -5.16 8.94 -14.84
N LYS A 156 -4.28 9.19 -15.82
CA LYS A 156 -2.88 9.60 -15.58
C LYS A 156 -2.69 10.76 -14.59
N ARG A 157 -3.70 11.61 -14.42
CA ARG A 157 -3.69 12.81 -13.57
C ARG A 157 -4.79 12.81 -12.51
N VAL A 158 -5.54 11.72 -12.36
CA VAL A 158 -6.70 11.63 -11.47
C VAL A 158 -6.63 10.35 -10.66
N THR A 159 -6.55 10.51 -9.34
CA THR A 159 -6.48 9.41 -8.38
C THR A 159 -7.59 9.56 -7.34
N LEU A 160 -8.28 8.46 -7.06
CA LEU A 160 -9.19 8.35 -5.94
C LEU A 160 -8.46 7.65 -4.79
N PHE A 161 -8.50 8.25 -3.61
CA PHE A 161 -8.10 7.65 -2.35
C PHE A 161 -9.35 7.45 -1.51
N SER A 162 -9.51 6.29 -0.92
CA SER A 162 -10.53 6.03 0.09
C SER A 162 -9.88 5.36 1.27
N SER A 163 -10.22 5.79 2.48
CA SER A 163 -9.75 5.13 3.68
C SER A 163 -10.88 4.95 4.68
N TYR A 164 -10.86 3.83 5.40
CA TYR A 164 -11.70 3.60 6.56
C TYR A 164 -10.78 3.27 7.73
N SER A 165 -10.89 4.03 8.82
CA SER A 165 -10.22 3.73 10.07
C SER A 165 -11.23 3.43 11.17
N PHE A 166 -10.88 2.45 11.98
CA PHE A 166 -11.59 2.07 13.17
C PHE A 166 -10.60 2.08 14.33
N SER A 167 -10.93 2.81 15.38
CA SER A 167 -10.20 2.78 16.65
C SER A 167 -11.16 2.38 17.76
N ARG A 168 -10.72 1.49 18.63
CA ARG A 168 -11.42 1.12 19.85
C ARG A 168 -10.46 1.24 21.02
N GLN A 169 -10.88 1.99 22.02
CA GLN A 169 -10.28 1.95 23.34
C GLN A 169 -11.26 1.25 24.29
N MET A 170 -10.82 0.17 24.93
CA MET A 170 -11.60 -0.54 25.93
C MET A 170 -10.97 -0.30 27.29
N TRP A 171 -11.68 0.38 28.18
CA TRP A 171 -11.23 0.66 29.55
C TRP A 171 -12.23 0.07 30.53
N ASP A 172 -11.76 -0.84 31.39
CA ASP A 172 -12.58 -1.62 32.33
C ASP A 172 -13.85 -2.21 31.67
N GLY A 173 -13.68 -2.78 30.47
CA GLY A 173 -14.76 -3.43 29.73
C GLY A 173 -15.74 -2.48 29.02
N THR A 174 -15.53 -1.16 29.09
CA THR A 174 -16.35 -0.18 28.38
C THR A 174 -15.68 0.21 27.05
N PRO A 175 -16.26 -0.11 25.88
CA PRO A 175 -15.69 0.24 24.59
C PRO A 175 -16.00 1.69 24.21
N THR A 176 -14.99 2.36 23.69
CA THR A 176 -15.04 3.70 23.11
C THR A 176 -14.59 3.59 21.66
N ASP A 177 -15.56 3.57 20.75
CA ASP A 177 -15.35 3.28 19.33
C ASP A 177 -15.38 4.56 18.50
N ILE A 178 -14.39 4.74 17.64
CA ILE A 178 -14.31 5.82 16.66
C ILE A 178 -14.22 5.21 15.27
N HIS A 179 -15.10 5.66 14.38
CA HIS A 179 -15.05 5.30 12.97
C HIS A 179 -14.75 6.55 12.14
N SER A 180 -13.83 6.44 11.18
CA SER A 180 -13.59 7.50 10.21
C SER A 180 -13.58 6.92 8.80
N LEU A 181 -14.21 7.61 7.86
CA LEU A 181 -14.23 7.27 6.44
C LEU A 181 -13.78 8.52 5.68
N SER A 182 -12.76 8.40 4.84
CA SER A 182 -12.34 9.47 3.95
C SER A 182 -12.44 9.04 2.49
N LEU A 183 -12.77 10.01 1.63
CA LEU A 183 -12.72 9.90 0.19
C LEU A 183 -12.07 11.17 -0.38
N ASP A 184 -10.90 11.02 -0.98
CA ASP A 184 -10.17 12.12 -1.61
C ASP A 184 -10.04 11.88 -3.11
N LEU A 185 -10.53 12.82 -3.91
CA LEU A 185 -10.27 12.88 -5.34
C LEU A 185 -9.13 13.87 -5.59
N VAL A 186 -7.99 13.34 -6.04
CA VAL A 186 -6.79 14.14 -6.33
C VAL A 186 -6.62 14.29 -7.83
N LEU A 187 -6.59 15.54 -8.29
CA LEU A 187 -6.30 15.96 -9.65
C LEU A 187 -4.94 16.68 -9.70
N ILE A 188 -4.08 16.26 -10.62
CA ILE A 188 -2.79 16.91 -10.89
C ILE A 188 -2.89 17.56 -12.27
N PRO A 189 -3.47 18.77 -12.40
CA PRO A 189 -3.74 19.37 -13.71
C PRO A 189 -2.46 19.72 -14.47
N VAL A 190 -1.39 20.08 -13.75
CA VAL A 190 -0.01 20.29 -14.24
C VAL A 190 0.97 19.73 -13.22
N GLU A 191 2.23 19.49 -13.59
CA GLU A 191 3.23 18.82 -12.74
C GLU A 191 3.40 19.44 -11.35
N TYR A 192 3.22 20.75 -11.23
CA TYR A 192 3.48 21.51 -10.00
C TYR A 192 2.21 21.91 -9.24
N ALA A 193 1.04 21.46 -9.70
CA ALA A 193 -0.23 21.81 -9.07
C ALA A 193 -1.00 20.55 -8.70
N ARG A 194 -1.64 20.59 -7.54
CA ARG A 194 -2.50 19.53 -7.04
C ARG A 194 -3.78 20.14 -6.51
N VAL A 195 -4.90 19.56 -6.91
CA VAL A 195 -6.23 19.90 -6.43
C VAL A 195 -6.80 18.64 -5.78
N THR A 196 -7.19 18.74 -4.51
CA THR A 196 -7.81 17.65 -3.76
C THR A 196 -9.21 18.06 -3.35
N LEU A 197 -10.20 17.26 -3.74
CA LEU A 197 -11.55 17.33 -3.18
C LEU A 197 -11.71 16.18 -2.19
N GLY A 198 -11.74 16.50 -0.90
CA GLY A 198 -11.86 15.55 0.19
C GLY A 198 -13.24 15.57 0.83
N ILE A 199 -13.73 14.39 1.19
CA ILE A 199 -14.93 14.21 2.02
C ILE A 199 -14.55 13.29 3.16
N GLN A 200 -14.80 13.73 4.39
CA GLN A 200 -14.52 12.98 5.60
C GLN A 200 -15.82 12.79 6.39
N PHE A 201 -16.03 11.56 6.85
CA PHE A 201 -17.10 11.20 7.75
C PHE A 201 -16.47 10.66 9.03
N ARG A 202 -16.92 11.13 10.19
CA ARG A 202 -16.45 10.60 11.48
C ARG A 202 -17.63 10.32 12.40
N HIS A 203 -17.59 9.17 13.04
CA HIS A 203 -18.54 8.78 14.07
C HIS A 203 -17.78 8.62 15.37
N GLU A 204 -18.07 9.51 16.31
CA GLU A 204 -17.52 9.49 17.65
C GLU A 204 -18.49 8.82 18.62
N PRO A 205 -17.97 8.25 19.72
CA PRO A 205 -18.83 7.67 20.74
C PRO A 205 -19.73 8.74 21.35
N TYR A 206 -20.93 8.35 21.77
CA TYR A 206 -21.95 9.23 22.35
C TYR A 206 -22.65 10.20 21.39
N PHE A 207 -22.27 10.23 20.11
CA PHE A 207 -23.00 10.94 19.05
C PHE A 207 -23.88 9.98 18.26
N LEU A 208 -25.09 10.42 17.89
CA LEU A 208 -26.03 9.62 17.08
C LEU A 208 -25.79 9.77 15.58
N GLU A 209 -25.12 10.84 15.16
CA GLU A 209 -24.94 11.23 13.77
C GLU A 209 -23.46 11.23 13.42
N TRP A 210 -23.16 10.98 12.14
CA TRP A 210 -21.82 11.15 11.60
C TRP A 210 -21.54 12.63 11.37
N SER A 211 -20.39 13.12 11.82
CA SER A 211 -19.87 14.40 11.34
C SER A 211 -19.44 14.26 9.89
N GLN A 212 -19.62 15.33 9.11
CA GLN A 212 -19.31 15.37 7.69
C GLN A 212 -18.54 16.64 7.41
N ASP A 213 -17.34 16.49 6.87
CA ASP A 213 -16.48 17.59 6.48
C ASP A 213 -16.13 17.46 5.00
N ILE A 214 -16.23 18.57 4.27
CA ILE A 214 -15.89 18.64 2.85
C ILE A 214 -14.78 19.67 2.70
N GLU A 215 -13.67 19.27 2.11
CA GLU A 215 -12.50 20.10 1.91
C GLU A 215 -12.16 20.21 0.42
N LEU A 216 -11.83 21.42 -0.03
CA LEU A 216 -11.19 21.66 -1.32
C LEU A 216 -9.82 22.27 -1.06
N LEU A 217 -8.77 21.49 -1.30
CA LEU A 217 -7.39 21.92 -1.16
C LEU A 217 -6.77 22.14 -2.54
N ILE A 218 -6.10 23.28 -2.71
CA ILE A 218 -5.29 23.57 -3.89
C ILE A 218 -3.88 23.84 -3.40
N SER A 219 -2.93 22.98 -3.76
CA SER A 219 -1.52 23.16 -3.44
C SER A 219 -0.71 23.33 -4.73
N MET A 220 0.27 24.22 -4.69
CA MET A 220 1.17 24.47 -5.81
C MET A 220 2.59 24.55 -5.29
N ASP A 221 3.48 23.75 -5.87
CA ASP A 221 4.90 23.82 -5.55
C ASP A 221 5.50 24.95 -6.38
N LEU A 222 5.92 26.01 -5.69
CA LEU A 222 6.63 27.15 -6.27
C LEU A 222 8.13 26.90 -6.07
N LEU A 223 8.83 26.76 -7.20
CA LEU A 223 10.30 26.69 -7.28
C LEU A 223 10.98 27.84 -6.54
#